data_AF-A0AAW2M0Z2-F1
#
_entry.id   AF-A0AAW2M0Z2-F1
#
_cell.length_a   1.000
_cell.length_b   1.000
_cell.length_c   1.000
_cell.angle_alpha   90.00
_cell.angle_beta   90.00
_cell.angle_gamma   90.00
#
_symmetry.space_group_name_H-M   'P 1'
#
loop_
_entity.id
_entity.type
_entity.pdbx_description
1 polymer ?
#
loop_
_entity_poly.entity_id
_entity_poly.type
_entity_poly.pdbx_seq_one_letter_code
_entity_poly.pdbx_strand_id
1 'polypeptide(L)'
;MDPNERIKLIEILNPQNTPGRITIITRMGAENMRVKLPHLIRAVRRAGQIVTWVSDPMHGNTIKAPCGLKTLPFDSIRAEVRAFFDVHEQEGSHPGGVHLEDHGL
;
A
#
# COMPACT_ATOMS: atom_id res chain seq x y z
N MET A 1 -9.30 -9.46 2.21
CA MET A 1 -8.76 -9.57 3.57
C MET A 1 -9.46 -8.52 4.42
N ASP A 2 -10.06 -8.94 5.52
CA ASP A 2 -10.86 -8.09 6.39
C ASP A 2 -9.98 -7.04 7.07
N PRO A 3 -10.31 -5.74 7.04
CA PRO A 3 -9.60 -4.72 7.82
C PRO A 3 -9.43 -5.08 9.30
N ASN A 4 -10.39 -5.78 9.92
CA ASN A 4 -10.30 -6.15 11.34
C ASN A 4 -9.18 -7.16 11.64
N GLU A 5 -8.93 -8.12 10.73
CA GLU A 5 -7.82 -9.06 10.87
C GLU A 5 -6.47 -8.33 10.86
N ARG A 6 -6.35 -7.29 10.04
CA ARG A 6 -5.14 -6.46 9.97
C ARG A 6 -4.90 -5.70 11.26
N ILE A 7 -5.95 -5.16 11.88
CA ILE A 7 -5.82 -4.47 13.17
C ILE A 7 -5.30 -5.41 14.25
N LYS A 8 -5.86 -6.62 14.36
CA LYS A 8 -5.39 -7.62 15.33
C LYS A 8 -3.90 -7.95 15.14
N LEU A 9 -3.45 -8.08 13.89
CA LEU A 9 -2.04 -8.32 13.59
C LEU A 9 -1.16 -7.14 14.01
N ILE A 10 -1.60 -5.89 13.79
CA ILE A 10 -0.86 -4.70 14.22
C ILE A 10 -0.74 -4.68 15.75
N GLU A 11 -1.82 -4.98 16.49
CA GLU A 11 -1.82 -5.03 17.95
C GLU A 11 -0.85 -6.08 18.49
N ILE A 12 -0.77 -7.25 17.86
CA ILE A 12 0.17 -8.32 18.23
C ILE A 12 1.62 -7.89 17.96
N LEU A 13 1.89 -7.24 16.83
CA LEU A 13 3.24 -6.90 16.38
C LEU A 13 3.78 -5.58 16.98
N ASN A 14 2.87 -4.69 17.40
CA ASN A 14 3.17 -3.38 17.97
C ASN A 14 2.29 -3.07 19.20
N PRO A 15 2.40 -3.86 20.28
CA PRO A 15 1.52 -3.71 21.45
C PRO A 15 1.70 -2.37 22.18
N GLN A 16 2.85 -1.71 22.03
CA GLN A 16 3.12 -0.37 22.57
C GLN A 16 2.72 0.77 21.61
N ASN A 17 2.18 0.44 20.43
CA ASN A 17 1.82 1.40 19.39
C ASN A 17 2.95 2.40 19.06
N THR A 18 4.20 1.92 19.06
CA THR A 18 5.37 2.76 18.80
C THR A 18 5.34 3.28 17.35
N PRO A 19 5.34 4.61 17.11
CA PRO A 19 5.36 5.16 15.76
C PRO A 19 6.53 4.63 14.93
N GLY A 20 6.27 4.29 13.67
CA GLY A 20 7.28 3.77 12.74
C GLY A 20 7.66 2.31 12.92
N ARG A 21 7.20 1.62 13.98
CA ARG A 21 7.49 0.19 14.19
C ARG A 21 6.82 -0.73 13.17
N ILE A 22 5.61 -0.37 12.72
CA ILE A 22 4.87 -1.13 11.72
C ILE A 22 4.78 -0.33 10.43
N THR A 23 5.15 -0.98 9.34
CA THR A 23 4.94 -0.48 7.98
C THR A 23 3.90 -1.36 7.29
N ILE A 24 2.82 -0.74 6.80
CA ILE A 24 1.84 -1.40 5.94
C ILE A 24 2.24 -1.13 4.49
N ILE A 25 2.66 -2.19 3.80
CA ILE A 25 3.00 -2.15 2.37
C ILE A 25 1.75 -2.52 1.56
N THR A 26 1.25 -1.57 0.77
CA THR A 26 0.06 -1.74 -0.08
C THR A 26 0.48 -2.05 -1.51
N ARG A 27 0.05 -3.20 -2.03
CA ARG A 27 0.24 -3.67 -3.40
C ARG A 27 -1.13 -4.04 -3.99
N MET A 28 -1.80 -3.09 -4.62
CA MET A 28 -3.23 -3.24 -4.96
C MET A 28 -3.51 -3.10 -6.46
N GLY A 29 -2.67 -2.40 -7.21
CA GLY A 29 -3.04 -1.83 -8.50
C GLY A 29 -3.81 -0.52 -8.33
N ALA A 30 -3.67 0.41 -9.28
CA ALA A 30 -4.19 1.78 -9.17
C ALA A 30 -5.71 1.89 -8.92
N GLU A 31 -6.52 1.05 -9.58
CA GLU A 31 -7.98 1.05 -9.42
C GLU A 31 -8.40 0.56 -8.04
N ASN A 32 -7.87 -0.60 -7.62
CA ASN A 32 -8.13 -1.16 -6.31
C ASN A 32 -7.60 -0.26 -5.18
N MET A 33 -6.49 0.45 -5.39
CA MET A 33 -5.94 1.40 -4.41
C MET A 33 -7.00 2.45 -4.04
N ARG A 34 -7.61 3.08 -5.05
CA ARG A 34 -8.65 4.11 -4.87
C ARG A 34 -9.90 3.59 -4.16
N VAL A 35 -10.20 2.31 -4.32
CA VAL A 35 -11.37 1.68 -3.69
C VAL A 35 -11.06 1.18 -2.27
N LYS A 36 -9.94 0.49 -2.08
CA LYS A 36 -9.69 -0.33 -0.88
C LYS A 36 -8.83 0.38 0.17
N LEU A 37 -7.86 1.21 -0.24
CA LEU A 37 -6.98 1.89 0.70
C LEU A 37 -7.72 2.87 1.63
N PRO A 38 -8.71 3.67 1.18
CA PRO A 38 -9.48 4.55 2.08
C PRO A 38 -10.11 3.80 3.25
N HIS A 39 -10.71 2.63 2.97
CA HIS A 39 -11.34 1.79 3.99
C HIS A 39 -10.34 1.28 5.02
N LEU A 40 -9.14 0.90 4.57
CA LEU A 40 -8.07 0.43 5.44
C LEU A 40 -7.50 1.55 6.31
N ILE A 41 -7.23 2.73 5.73
CA ILE A 41 -6.74 3.90 6.48
C ILE A 41 -7.74 4.25 7.58
N ARG A 42 -9.04 4.32 7.26
CA ARG A 42 -10.09 4.62 8.25
C ARG A 42 -10.18 3.56 9.33
N ALA A 43 -9.99 2.28 9.01
CA ALA A 43 -9.99 1.21 10.01
C ALA A 43 -8.79 1.32 10.98
N VAL A 44 -7.58 1.53 10.44
CA VAL A 44 -6.35 1.74 11.24
C VAL A 44 -6.49 2.98 12.13
N ARG A 45 -7.03 4.07 11.58
CA ARG A 45 -7.30 5.32 12.31
C ARG A 45 -8.30 5.12 13.45
N ARG A 46 -9.41 4.42 13.20
CA ARG A 46 -10.42 4.09 14.24
C ARG A 46 -9.85 3.22 15.35
N ALA A 47 -8.91 2.34 15.03
CA ALA A 47 -8.23 1.51 16.01
C ALA A 47 -7.12 2.26 16.79
N GLY A 48 -6.86 3.53 16.48
CA GLY A 48 -5.81 4.33 17.13
C GLY A 48 -4.39 3.87 16.81
N GLN A 49 -4.20 3.02 15.81
CA GLN A 49 -2.91 2.43 15.47
C GLN A 49 -2.06 3.40 14.64
N ILE A 50 -0.78 3.53 14.97
CA ILE A 50 0.19 4.38 14.28
C ILE A 50 1.09 3.48 13.41
N VAL A 51 0.99 3.67 12.11
CA VAL A 51 1.71 2.88 11.10
C VAL A 51 2.33 3.79 10.04
N THR A 52 3.39 3.31 9.41
CA THR A 52 3.94 3.90 8.19
C THR A 52 3.25 3.28 6.98
N TRP A 53 2.75 4.10 6.06
CA TRP A 53 2.14 3.63 4.82
C TRP A 53 3.17 3.62 3.71
N VAL A 54 3.27 2.52 2.98
CA VAL A 54 4.19 2.38 1.84
C VAL A 54 3.46 1.77 0.66
N SER A 55 3.61 2.35 -0.53
CA SER A 55 3.13 1.73 -1.77
C SER A 55 4.19 0.78 -2.35
N ASP A 56 3.77 -0.42 -2.74
CA ASP A 56 4.52 -1.33 -3.60
C ASP A 56 3.77 -1.45 -4.93
N PRO A 57 4.12 -0.60 -5.91
CA PRO A 57 3.47 -0.56 -7.21
C PRO A 57 3.98 -1.67 -8.16
N MET A 58 4.83 -2.58 -7.69
CA MET A 58 5.39 -3.64 -8.53
C MET A 58 4.43 -4.84 -8.53
N HIS A 59 4.28 -5.48 -7.38
CA HIS A 59 3.64 -6.79 -7.28
C HIS A 59 2.15 -6.80 -7.68
N GLY A 60 1.45 -5.67 -7.53
CA GLY A 60 0.04 -5.53 -7.91
C GLY A 60 -0.20 -5.38 -9.42
N ASN A 61 0.83 -5.06 -10.20
CA ASN A 61 0.70 -4.66 -11.62
C ASN A 61 1.38 -5.63 -12.60
N THR A 62 1.76 -6.84 -12.16
CA THR A 62 2.42 -7.82 -13.05
C THR A 62 1.43 -8.34 -14.10
N ILE A 63 1.82 -8.26 -15.37
CA ILE A 63 1.08 -8.84 -16.49
C ILE A 63 1.93 -9.88 -17.22
N LYS A 64 1.29 -10.68 -18.08
CA LYS A 64 1.98 -11.57 -19.02
C LYS A 64 1.93 -10.95 -20.42
N ALA A 65 3.09 -10.68 -21.01
CA ALA A 65 3.21 -10.16 -22.36
C ALA A 65 2.79 -11.22 -23.40
N PRO A 66 2.47 -10.83 -24.66
CA PRO A 66 2.13 -11.78 -25.72
C PRO A 66 3.22 -12.84 -25.97
N CYS A 67 4.50 -12.49 -25.75
CA CYS A 67 5.64 -13.42 -25.83
C CYS A 67 5.73 -14.40 -24.65
N GLY A 68 4.82 -14.33 -23.68
CA GLY A 68 4.74 -15.23 -22.54
C GLY A 68 5.55 -14.82 -21.31
N LEU A 69 6.38 -13.78 -21.41
CA LEU A 69 7.18 -13.25 -20.30
C LEU A 69 6.33 -12.40 -19.34
N LYS A 70 6.64 -12.47 -18.05
CA LYS A 70 6.08 -11.55 -17.05
C LYS A 70 6.72 -10.18 -17.21
N THR A 71 5.92 -9.13 -17.20
CA THR A 71 6.40 -7.75 -17.29
C THR A 71 5.48 -6.84 -16.50
N LEU A 72 5.94 -5.61 -16.27
CA LEU A 72 5.28 -4.59 -15.47
C LEU A 72 5.27 -3.30 -16.30
N PRO A 73 4.11 -2.86 -16.83
CA PRO A 73 4.05 -1.61 -17.56
C PRO A 73 4.37 -0.44 -16.63
N PHE A 74 5.32 0.40 -17.04
CA PHE A 74 5.73 1.56 -16.26
C PHE A 74 4.55 2.50 -15.94
N ASP A 75 3.62 2.66 -16.88
CA ASP A 75 2.42 3.47 -16.67
C ASP A 75 1.53 2.94 -15.54
N SER A 76 1.43 1.62 -15.38
CA SER A 76 0.68 1.00 -14.27
C SER A 76 1.36 1.26 -12.93
N ILE A 77 2.70 1.14 -12.88
CA ILE A 77 3.50 1.46 -11.69
C ILE A 77 3.26 2.93 -11.28
N ARG A 78 3.42 3.85 -12.24
CA ARG A 78 3.19 5.29 -12.04
C ARG A 78 1.76 5.59 -11.61
N ALA A 79 0.77 4.91 -12.19
CA ALA A 79 -0.63 5.10 -11.85
C ALA A 79 -0.95 4.66 -10.41
N GLU A 80 -0.35 3.58 -9.92
CA GLU A 80 -0.53 3.14 -8.53
C GLU A 80 0.13 4.09 -7.53
N VAL A 81 1.35 4.57 -7.82
CA VAL A 81 2.00 5.59 -6.98
C VAL A 81 1.12 6.84 -6.90
N ARG A 82 0.61 7.35 -8.03
CA ARG A 82 -0.33 8.50 -8.02
C ARG A 82 -1.57 8.22 -7.18
N ALA A 83 -2.20 7.07 -7.39
CA ALA A 83 -3.38 6.66 -6.62
C ALA A 83 -3.13 6.62 -5.11
N PHE A 84 -1.95 6.17 -4.70
CA PHE A 84 -1.55 6.13 -3.30
C PHE A 84 -1.49 7.53 -2.69
N PHE A 85 -0.84 8.49 -3.37
CA PHE A 85 -0.81 9.88 -2.92
C PHE A 85 -2.20 10.53 -2.93
N ASP A 86 -2.98 10.36 -4.01
CA ASP A 86 -4.34 10.90 -4.13
C ASP A 86 -5.23 10.45 -2.95
N VAL A 87 -5.17 9.16 -2.60
CA VAL A 87 -5.95 8.60 -1.49
C VAL A 87 -5.47 9.15 -0.14
N HIS A 88 -4.15 9.27 0.06
CA HIS A 88 -3.62 9.82 1.30
C HIS A 88 -4.04 11.28 1.52
N GLU A 89 -4.00 12.09 0.46
CA GLU A 89 -4.50 13.46 0.45
C GLU A 89 -6.00 13.52 0.79
N GLN A 90 -6.83 12.72 0.11
CA GLN A 90 -8.27 12.63 0.37
C GLN A 90 -8.61 12.20 1.80
N GLU A 91 -7.84 11.28 2.37
CA GLU A 91 -8.05 10.77 3.72
C GLU A 91 -7.39 11.60 4.83
N GLY A 92 -6.67 12.68 4.47
CA GLY A 92 -5.92 13.50 5.43
C GLY A 92 -4.85 12.71 6.18
N SER A 93 -4.16 11.80 5.49
CA SER A 93 -3.17 10.89 6.08
C SER A 93 -1.82 11.01 5.36
N HIS A 94 -0.74 10.53 5.97
CA HIS A 94 0.61 10.73 5.46
C HIS A 94 1.08 9.56 4.56
N PRO A 95 1.47 9.82 3.30
CA PRO A 95 2.08 8.82 2.43
C PRO A 95 3.57 8.63 2.81
N GLY A 96 3.87 7.54 3.52
CA GLY A 96 5.17 7.35 4.17
C GLY A 96 6.32 6.88 3.26
N GLY A 97 6.05 6.33 2.08
CA GLY A 97 7.10 5.95 1.13
C GLY A 97 6.67 5.02 0.01
N VAL A 98 7.65 4.54 -0.76
CA VAL A 98 7.49 3.59 -1.86
C VAL A 98 8.51 2.46 -1.73
N HIS A 99 8.09 1.24 -2.01
CA HIS A 99 8.93 0.04 -2.09
C HIS A 99 9.03 -0.37 -3.56
N LEU A 100 10.20 -0.22 -4.16
CA LEU A 100 10.45 -0.53 -5.56
C LEU A 100 11.43 -1.69 -5.69
N GLU A 101 11.18 -2.54 -6.68
CA GLU A 101 12.16 -3.50 -7.17
C GLU A 101 12.86 -2.85 -8.35
N ASP A 102 14.16 -2.66 -8.23
CA ASP A 102 14.97 -2.08 -9.28
C ASP A 102 16.32 -2.80 -9.36
N HIS A 103 16.88 -2.84 -10.56
CA HIS A 103 18.23 -3.30 -10.80
C HIS A 103 19.00 -2.16 -11.45
N GLY A 104 20.06 -1.71 -10.78
CA GLY A 104 20.99 -0.74 -11.35
C GLY A 104 21.64 -1.27 -12.64
N LEU A 105 22.12 -0.34 -13.47
CA LEU A 105 22.97 -0.64 -14.62
C LEU A 105 24.37 -1.09 -14.16
#